data_AF-A0AAW0KBJ6-F1
#
_entry.id   AF-A0AAW0KBJ6-F1
#
_cell.length_a   1.000
_cell.length_b   1.000
_cell.length_c   1.000
_cell.angle_alpha   90.00
_cell.angle_beta   90.00
_cell.angle_gamma   90.00
#
_symmetry.space_group_name_H-M   'P 1'
#
loop_
_entity.id
_entity.type
_entity.pdbx_description
1 polymer ?
#
loop_
_entity_poly.entity_id
_entity_poly.type
_entity_poly.pdbx_seq_one_letter_code
_entity_poly.pdbx_strand_id
1 'polypeptide(L)'
;MAEATKKYAVVIGANKGIGFGICRKLASNGIMVVLTARDEKKGLEAVEKLRESGLSDHVVFRQLDVADHASISSLADFIKTKYGKLDILVNNAGNPGAIIDGDALADSGNDMEQGANVDWSKILTETCKFAEECLKTNYYGAKGMIEAFLPILQLSNSPRIVNVSSSMGHLKM
;
A
#
# COMPACT_ATOMS: atom_id res chain seq x y z
N MET A 1 14.65 22.68 -24.19
CA MET A 1 13.59 21.73 -23.77
C MET A 1 13.78 21.50 -22.29
N ALA A 2 12.77 21.75 -21.45
CA ALA A 2 12.89 21.51 -20.03
C ALA A 2 13.08 20.00 -19.81
N GLU A 3 14.17 19.61 -19.15
CA GLU A 3 14.39 18.23 -18.75
C GLU A 3 13.20 17.76 -17.91
N ALA A 4 12.55 16.68 -18.32
CA ALA A 4 11.37 16.18 -17.61
C ALA A 4 11.79 15.77 -16.20
N THR A 5 11.37 16.54 -15.20
CA THR A 5 11.73 16.27 -13.80
C THR A 5 11.25 14.88 -13.38
N LYS A 6 12.19 14.03 -12.94
CA LYS A 6 11.90 12.67 -12.49
C LYS A 6 10.90 12.71 -11.32
N LYS A 7 9.91 11.81 -11.37
CA LYS A 7 8.89 11.65 -10.32
C LYS A 7 9.19 10.46 -9.44
N TYR A 8 8.90 10.59 -8.15
CA TYR A 8 9.13 9.58 -7.13
C TYR A 8 7.82 9.19 -6.47
N ALA A 9 7.59 7.89 -6.33
CA ALA A 9 6.42 7.33 -5.66
C ALA A 9 6.83 6.36 -4.54
N VAL A 10 6.08 6.35 -3.45
CA VAL A 10 6.12 5.31 -2.41
C VAL A 10 4.77 4.61 -2.44
N VAL A 11 4.78 3.28 -2.54
CA VAL A 11 3.57 2.45 -2.46
C VAL A 11 3.74 1.46 -1.32
N ILE A 12 2.91 1.60 -0.29
CA ILE A 12 3.02 0.75 0.89
C ILE A 12 2.26 -0.57 0.75
N GLY A 13 2.81 -1.66 1.31
CA GLY A 13 2.17 -2.98 1.27
C GLY A 13 2.04 -3.53 -0.15
N ALA A 14 3.07 -3.34 -0.98
CA ALA A 14 3.02 -3.50 -2.42
C ALA A 14 3.72 -4.77 -2.94
N ASN A 15 4.04 -5.73 -2.07
CA ASN A 15 4.59 -7.03 -2.51
C ASN A 15 3.57 -7.95 -3.19
N LYS A 16 2.28 -7.63 -3.15
CA LYS A 16 1.20 -8.39 -3.80
C LYS A 16 -0.03 -7.51 -4.08
N GLY A 17 -1.03 -8.09 -4.75
CA GLY A 17 -2.36 -7.50 -4.92
C GLY A 17 -2.35 -6.14 -5.63
N ILE A 18 -3.24 -5.25 -5.18
CA ILE A 18 -3.44 -3.91 -5.76
C ILE A 18 -2.14 -3.09 -5.74
N GLY A 19 -1.43 -3.06 -4.60
CA GLY A 19 -0.17 -2.32 -4.46
C GLY A 19 0.89 -2.74 -5.47
N PHE A 20 1.04 -4.04 -5.74
CA PHE A 20 1.95 -4.54 -6.77
C PHE A 20 1.57 -4.03 -8.17
N GLY A 21 0.27 -4.08 -8.50
CA GLY A 21 -0.27 -3.55 -9.76
C GLY A 21 -0.04 -2.05 -9.92
N ILE A 22 -0.18 -1.28 -8.84
CA ILE A 22 0.10 0.16 -8.80
C ILE A 22 1.59 0.40 -9.07
N CYS A 23 2.50 -0.32 -8.40
CA CYS A 23 3.93 -0.23 -8.66
C CYS A 23 4.26 -0.46 -10.13
N ARG A 24 3.72 -1.55 -10.71
CA ARG A 24 3.90 -1.87 -12.13
C ARG A 24 3.46 -0.71 -13.03
N LYS A 25 2.24 -0.20 -12.83
CA LYS A 25 1.68 0.85 -13.69
C LYS A 25 2.44 2.18 -13.56
N LEU A 26 2.83 2.57 -12.35
CA LEU A 26 3.63 3.79 -12.13
C LEU A 26 5.01 3.66 -12.78
N ALA A 27 5.68 2.52 -12.58
CA ALA A 27 7.00 2.27 -13.16
C ALA A 27 6.97 2.23 -14.69
N SER A 28 5.95 1.60 -15.30
CA SER A 28 5.75 1.63 -16.77
C SER A 28 5.53 3.04 -17.34
N ASN A 29 5.13 4.00 -16.50
CA ASN A 29 5.02 5.42 -16.87
C ASN A 29 6.31 6.22 -16.55
N GLY A 30 7.44 5.53 -16.29
CA GLY A 30 8.75 6.14 -16.03
C GLY A 30 8.93 6.72 -14.63
N ILE A 31 7.98 6.51 -13.72
CA ILE A 31 8.05 7.00 -12.33
C ILE A 31 8.97 6.06 -11.55
N MET A 32 9.88 6.62 -10.74
CA MET A 32 10.69 5.84 -9.81
C MET A 32 9.83 5.45 -8.60
N VAL A 33 9.61 4.17 -8.41
CA VAL A 33 8.76 3.62 -7.35
C VAL A 33 9.59 2.95 -6.28
N VAL A 34 9.35 3.34 -5.04
CA VAL A 34 9.79 2.61 -3.85
C VAL A 34 8.65 1.69 -3.42
N LEU A 35 8.81 0.42 -3.77
CA LEU A 35 7.92 -0.67 -3.37
C LEU A 35 8.26 -1.03 -1.92
N THR A 36 7.26 -1.05 -1.04
CA THR A 36 7.49 -1.46 0.35
C THR A 36 6.66 -2.66 0.77
N ALA A 37 7.19 -3.41 1.73
CA ALA A 37 6.55 -4.56 2.34
C ALA A 37 7.14 -4.81 3.73
N ARG A 38 6.35 -5.43 4.61
CA ARG A 38 6.82 -5.85 5.94
C ARG A 38 7.84 -6.99 5.86
N ASP A 39 7.56 -7.95 4.99
CA ASP A 39 8.38 -9.13 4.74
C ASP A 39 9.39 -8.82 3.64
N GLU A 40 10.67 -8.77 4.01
CA GLU A 40 11.77 -8.43 3.11
C GLU A 40 11.89 -9.41 1.94
N LYS A 41 11.79 -10.71 2.20
CA LYS A 41 11.89 -11.74 1.17
C LYS A 41 10.80 -11.55 0.11
N LYS A 42 9.54 -11.40 0.54
CA LYS A 42 8.41 -11.18 -0.38
C LYS A 42 8.53 -9.85 -1.13
N GLY A 43 9.08 -8.83 -0.49
CA GLY A 43 9.34 -7.53 -1.11
C GLY A 43 10.39 -7.61 -2.23
N LEU A 44 11.50 -8.30 -1.98
CA LEU A 44 12.54 -8.54 -2.99
C LEU A 44 12.02 -9.38 -4.15
N GLU A 45 11.30 -10.47 -3.87
CA GLU A 45 10.66 -11.30 -4.91
C GLU A 45 9.69 -10.48 -5.79
N ALA A 46 8.96 -9.53 -5.20
CA ALA A 46 8.09 -8.65 -5.96
C ALA A 46 8.87 -7.70 -6.87
N VAL A 47 10.00 -7.16 -6.42
CA VAL A 47 10.87 -6.35 -7.28
C VAL A 47 11.45 -7.17 -8.43
N GLU A 48 11.89 -8.41 -8.18
CA GLU A 48 12.38 -9.28 -9.25
C GLU A 48 11.31 -9.56 -10.31
N LYS A 49 10.06 -9.83 -9.92
CA LYS A 49 8.94 -9.97 -10.88
C LYS A 49 8.72 -8.71 -11.74
N LEU A 50 8.93 -7.53 -11.17
CA LEU A 50 8.82 -6.26 -11.91
C LEU A 50 10.05 -6.04 -12.82
N ARG A 51 11.23 -6.50 -12.41
CA ARG A 51 12.46 -6.48 -13.21
C ARG A 51 12.34 -7.36 -14.44
N GLU A 52 11.81 -8.57 -14.28
CA GLU A 52 11.50 -9.49 -15.39
C GLU A 52 10.53 -8.88 -16.40
N SER A 53 9.70 -7.92 -15.97
CA SER A 53 8.78 -7.17 -16.82
C SER A 53 9.41 -5.93 -17.49
N GLY A 54 10.73 -5.76 -17.43
CA GLY A 54 11.46 -4.64 -18.04
C GLY A 54 11.39 -3.33 -17.26
N LEU A 55 11.04 -3.36 -15.97
CA LEU A 55 10.87 -2.17 -15.13
C LEU A 55 12.00 -1.98 -14.10
N SER A 56 13.15 -2.62 -14.33
CA SER A 56 14.26 -2.71 -13.37
C SER A 56 14.80 -1.37 -12.90
N ASP A 57 14.83 -0.37 -13.78
CA ASP A 57 15.44 0.94 -13.51
C ASP A 57 14.48 1.90 -12.79
N HIS A 58 13.23 1.48 -12.60
CA HIS A 58 12.14 2.28 -12.07
C HIS A 58 11.58 1.75 -10.75
N VAL A 59 12.10 0.65 -10.21
CA VAL A 59 11.60 0.07 -8.96
C VAL A 59 12.73 -0.29 -8.01
N VAL A 60 12.62 0.14 -6.76
CA VAL A 60 13.49 -0.28 -5.66
C VAL A 60 12.66 -0.78 -4.49
N PHE A 61 13.21 -1.71 -3.72
CA PHE A 61 12.59 -2.22 -2.50
C PHE A 61 13.08 -1.46 -1.26
N ARG A 62 12.17 -1.23 -0.31
CA ARG A 62 12.50 -0.93 1.09
C ARG A 62 11.54 -1.65 2.03
N GLN A 63 12.08 -2.27 3.08
CA GLN A 63 11.25 -2.84 4.14
C GLN A 63 10.51 -1.71 4.85
N LEU A 64 9.24 -1.95 5.19
CA LEU A 64 8.41 -1.04 5.94
C LEU A 64 7.38 -1.80 6.76
N ASP A 65 7.33 -1.53 8.06
CA ASP A 65 6.16 -1.78 8.90
C ASP A 65 5.49 -0.47 9.28
N VAL A 66 4.26 -0.28 8.79
CA VAL A 66 3.48 0.93 9.07
C VAL A 66 2.93 1.00 10.48
N ALA A 67 2.99 -0.10 11.24
CA ALA A 67 2.70 -0.09 12.66
C ALA A 67 3.91 0.35 13.52
N ASP A 68 5.10 0.51 12.92
CA ASP A 68 6.32 0.93 13.61
C ASP A 68 6.77 2.34 13.15
N HIS A 69 6.73 3.30 14.06
CA HIS A 69 7.14 4.68 13.80
C HIS A 69 8.63 4.81 13.41
N ALA A 70 9.51 3.94 13.93
CA ALA A 70 10.93 3.96 13.56
C ALA A 70 11.13 3.48 12.12
N SER A 71 10.39 2.44 11.71
CA SER A 71 10.36 1.97 10.33
C SER A 71 9.88 3.06 9.35
N ILE A 72 8.78 3.75 9.69
CA ILE A 72 8.26 4.88 8.90
C ILE A 72 9.31 5.99 8.77
N SER A 73 9.90 6.41 9.89
CA SER A 73 10.88 7.51 9.93
C SER A 73 12.13 7.18 9.11
N SER A 74 12.64 5.95 9.24
CA SER A 74 13.77 5.47 8.46
C SER A 74 13.51 5.51 6.95
N LEU A 75 12.29 5.16 6.52
CA LEU A 75 11.91 5.25 5.11
C LEU A 75 11.82 6.71 4.64
N ALA A 76 11.23 7.60 5.44
CA ALA A 76 11.14 9.02 5.11
C ALA A 76 12.54 9.64 4.94
N ASP A 77 13.46 9.35 5.86
CA ASP A 77 14.85 9.82 5.79
C ASP A 77 15.58 9.26 4.56
N PHE A 78 15.34 7.99 4.23
CA PHE A 78 15.87 7.39 3.01
C PHE A 78 15.39 8.14 1.75
N ILE A 79 14.09 8.43 1.63
CA ILE A 79 13.55 9.16 0.48
C ILE A 79 14.12 10.57 0.42
N LYS A 80 14.15 11.27 1.54
CA LYS A 80 14.72 12.62 1.64
C LYS A 80 16.18 12.63 1.20
N THR A 81 16.99 11.71 1.70
CA THR A 81 18.43 11.66 1.42
C THR A 81 18.70 11.25 -0.03
N LYS A 82 17.98 10.27 -0.55
CA LYS A 82 18.26 9.71 -1.88
C LYS A 82 17.64 10.51 -3.02
N TYR A 83 16.44 11.04 -2.82
CA TYR A 83 15.64 11.64 -3.89
C TYR A 83 15.30 13.11 -3.66
N GLY A 84 15.52 13.63 -2.44
CA GLY A 84 15.28 15.04 -2.09
C GLY A 84 13.81 15.44 -1.94
N LYS A 85 12.88 14.71 -2.56
CA LYS A 85 11.44 14.96 -2.55
C LYS A 85 10.64 13.67 -2.74
N LEU A 86 9.33 13.75 -2.54
CA LEU A 86 8.37 12.72 -2.92
C LEU A 86 7.23 13.35 -3.70
N ASP A 87 6.77 12.72 -4.78
CA ASP A 87 5.66 13.23 -5.59
C ASP A 87 4.35 12.49 -5.31
N ILE A 88 4.42 11.17 -5.01
CA ILE A 88 3.24 10.33 -4.84
C ILE A 88 3.41 9.43 -3.61
N LEU A 89 2.49 9.50 -2.66
CA LEU A 89 2.35 8.54 -1.57
C LEU A 89 1.06 7.74 -1.77
N VAL A 90 1.17 6.42 -1.84
CA VAL A 90 0.02 5.52 -1.94
C VAL A 90 -0.08 4.67 -0.69
N ASN A 91 -1.02 5.03 0.18
CA ASN A 91 -1.40 4.29 1.38
C ASN A 91 -2.29 3.10 1.00
N ASN A 92 -1.65 1.99 0.65
CA ASN A 92 -2.30 0.74 0.22
C ASN A 92 -2.24 -0.40 1.26
N ALA A 93 -1.33 -0.34 2.24
CA ALA A 93 -1.20 -1.40 3.22
C ALA A 93 -2.50 -1.52 4.03
N GLY A 94 -3.03 -2.75 4.10
CA GLY A 94 -4.29 -3.02 4.77
C GLY A 94 -4.36 -4.45 5.29
N ASN A 95 -5.09 -4.61 6.38
CA ASN A 95 -5.46 -5.87 7.01
C ASN A 95 -6.98 -5.91 7.17
N PRO A 96 -7.68 -7.01 6.81
CA PRO A 96 -9.12 -7.13 7.03
C PRO A 96 -9.55 -7.07 8.50
N GLY A 97 -8.65 -7.32 9.46
CA GLY A 97 -9.00 -7.31 10.89
C GLY A 97 -9.79 -8.54 11.35
N ALA A 98 -9.81 -9.58 10.52
CA ALA A 98 -10.43 -10.86 10.79
C ALA A 98 -9.61 -11.97 10.12
N ILE A 99 -9.78 -13.20 10.58
CA ILE A 99 -9.44 -14.37 9.77
C ILE A 99 -10.60 -14.59 8.80
N ILE A 100 -10.26 -14.67 7.52
CA ILE A 100 -11.21 -14.97 6.45
C ILE A 100 -11.09 -16.45 6.13
N ASP A 101 -12.18 -17.19 6.27
CA ASP A 101 -12.29 -18.53 5.70
C ASP A 101 -12.42 -18.40 4.18
N GLY A 102 -11.38 -18.82 3.46
CA GLY A 102 -11.30 -18.67 2.02
C GLY A 102 -12.29 -19.55 1.26
N ASP A 103 -12.58 -20.75 1.79
CA ASP A 103 -13.48 -21.70 1.15
C ASP A 103 -14.93 -21.23 1.36
N ALA A 104 -15.28 -20.84 2.59
CA ALA A 104 -16.59 -20.27 2.89
C ALA A 104 -16.84 -18.95 2.12
N LEU A 105 -15.80 -18.11 1.95
CA LEU A 105 -15.91 -16.92 1.12
C LEU A 105 -16.14 -17.26 -0.35
N ALA A 106 -15.40 -18.23 -0.90
CA ALA A 106 -15.55 -18.66 -2.28
C ALA A 106 -16.95 -19.22 -2.55
N ASP A 107 -17.47 -20.05 -1.65
CA ASP A 107 -18.82 -20.63 -1.74
C ASP A 107 -19.91 -19.54 -1.71
N SER A 108 -19.69 -18.48 -0.93
CA SER A 108 -20.59 -17.31 -0.87
C SER A 108 -20.50 -16.37 -2.07
N GLY A 109 -19.53 -16.56 -2.98
CA GLY A 109 -19.31 -15.68 -4.13
C GLY A 109 -20.52 -15.59 -5.06
N ASN A 110 -21.19 -16.72 -5.30
CA ASN A 110 -22.42 -16.79 -6.11
C ASN A 110 -23.59 -16.05 -5.44
N ASP A 111 -23.65 -16.07 -4.11
CA ASP A 111 -24.69 -15.39 -3.33
C ASP A 111 -24.50 -13.86 -3.37
N MET A 112 -23.24 -13.38 -3.30
CA MET A 112 -22.92 -11.96 -3.42
C MET A 112 -23.26 -11.39 -4.81
N GLU A 113 -22.96 -12.13 -5.88
CA GLU A 113 -23.30 -11.71 -7.26
C GLU A 113 -24.81 -11.62 -7.50
N GLN A 114 -25.59 -12.46 -6.82
CA GLN A 114 -27.06 -12.48 -6.90
C GLN A 114 -27.75 -11.55 -5.90
N GLY A 115 -26.99 -10.79 -5.10
CA GLY A 115 -27.53 -9.88 -4.10
C GLY A 115 -28.20 -10.59 -2.91
N ALA A 116 -27.89 -11.87 -2.69
CA ALA A 116 -28.37 -12.62 -1.54
C ALA A 116 -27.65 -12.18 -0.25
N ASN A 117 -28.32 -12.38 0.88
CA ASN A 117 -27.78 -11.99 2.18
C ASN A 117 -26.70 -12.99 2.63
N VAL A 118 -25.45 -12.54 2.70
CA VAL A 118 -24.32 -13.37 3.14
C VAL A 118 -24.20 -13.36 4.66
N ASP A 119 -24.13 -14.54 5.25
CA ASP A 119 -23.87 -14.71 6.68
C ASP A 119 -22.37 -14.58 6.97
N TRP A 120 -21.93 -13.35 7.21
CA TRP A 120 -20.53 -13.02 7.49
C TRP A 120 -19.96 -13.69 8.73
N SER A 121 -20.80 -14.11 9.68
CA SER A 121 -20.33 -14.78 10.91
C SER A 121 -19.71 -16.15 10.66
N LYS A 122 -20.04 -16.78 9.52
CA LYS A 122 -19.47 -18.06 9.08
C LYS A 122 -18.19 -17.91 8.28
N ILE A 123 -17.92 -16.70 7.76
CA ILE A 123 -16.78 -16.41 6.89
C ILE A 123 -15.67 -15.72 7.68
N LEU A 124 -16.04 -14.87 8.65
CA LEU A 124 -15.13 -14.01 9.37
C LEU A 124 -15.05 -14.43 10.84
N THR A 125 -13.82 -14.70 11.29
CA THR A 125 -13.53 -14.81 12.73
C THR A 125 -12.84 -13.55 13.20
N GLU A 126 -13.53 -12.77 14.02
CA GLU A 126 -13.05 -11.51 14.57
C GLU A 126 -12.64 -11.64 16.04
N THR A 127 -11.59 -10.91 16.42
CA THR A 127 -11.19 -10.75 17.82
C THR A 127 -10.78 -9.31 18.07
N CYS A 128 -10.82 -8.84 19.32
CA CYS A 128 -10.33 -7.50 19.67
C CYS A 128 -8.88 -7.28 19.20
N LYS A 129 -8.04 -8.33 19.28
CA LYS A 129 -6.66 -8.27 18.79
C LYS A 129 -6.58 -7.99 17.28
N PHE A 130 -7.37 -8.68 16.47
CA PHE A 130 -7.37 -8.45 15.02
C PHE A 130 -7.95 -7.08 14.65
N ALA A 131 -8.96 -6.61 15.38
CA ALA A 131 -9.49 -5.27 15.23
C ALA A 131 -8.43 -4.20 15.56
N GLU A 132 -7.68 -4.36 16.64
CA GLU A 132 -6.56 -3.47 16.99
C GLU A 132 -5.47 -3.46 15.91
N GLU A 133 -5.07 -4.63 15.40
CA GLU A 133 -4.08 -4.75 14.32
C GLU A 133 -4.57 -4.08 13.02
N CYS A 134 -5.86 -4.19 12.71
CA CYS A 134 -6.50 -3.52 11.60
C CYS A 134 -6.45 -2.00 11.75
N LEU A 135 -6.84 -1.46 12.91
CA LEU A 135 -6.78 -0.01 13.16
C LEU A 135 -5.33 0.51 13.10
N LYS A 136 -4.39 -0.22 13.70
CA LYS A 136 -2.95 0.10 13.65
C LYS A 136 -2.44 0.19 12.22
N THR A 137 -2.83 -0.75 11.35
CA THR A 137 -2.36 -0.79 9.96
C THR A 137 -3.11 0.19 9.06
N ASN A 138 -4.44 0.08 9.02
CA ASN A 138 -5.27 0.71 7.99
C ASN A 138 -5.47 2.20 8.25
N TYR A 139 -5.56 2.61 9.52
CA TYR A 139 -5.79 3.99 9.89
C TYR A 139 -4.52 4.65 10.43
N TYR A 140 -4.00 4.18 11.57
CA TYR A 140 -2.85 4.82 12.22
C TYR A 140 -1.59 4.74 11.35
N GLY A 141 -1.36 3.62 10.67
CA GLY A 141 -0.25 3.47 9.73
C GLY A 141 -0.34 4.44 8.55
N ALA A 142 -1.50 4.55 7.91
CA ALA A 142 -1.72 5.53 6.84
C ALA A 142 -1.54 6.97 7.32
N LYS A 143 -2.05 7.30 8.52
CA LYS A 143 -1.87 8.62 9.15
C LYS A 143 -0.39 8.89 9.44
N GLY A 144 0.32 7.95 10.05
CA GLY A 144 1.75 8.09 10.38
C GLY A 144 2.61 8.26 9.14
N MET A 145 2.30 7.54 8.06
CA MET A 145 2.94 7.74 6.75
C MET A 145 2.69 9.15 6.22
N ILE A 146 1.46 9.67 6.30
CA ILE A 146 1.19 11.05 5.85
C ILE A 146 2.00 12.05 6.67
N GLU A 147 1.99 11.95 8.00
CA GLU A 147 2.70 12.87 8.89
C GLU A 147 4.21 12.88 8.64
N ALA A 148 4.83 11.71 8.52
CA ALA A 148 6.27 11.60 8.30
C ALA A 148 6.71 12.08 6.91
N PHE A 149 5.86 11.90 5.89
CA PHE A 149 6.21 12.24 4.51
C PHE A 149 5.74 13.62 4.07
N LEU A 150 4.85 14.27 4.82
CA LEU A 150 4.31 15.59 4.48
C LEU A 150 5.41 16.63 4.20
N PRO A 151 6.48 16.76 5.01
CA PRO A 151 7.55 17.72 4.73
C PRO A 151 8.25 17.48 3.40
N ILE A 152 8.39 16.20 2.98
CA ILE A 152 9.10 15.81 1.76
C ILE A 152 8.17 15.87 0.53
N LEU A 153 6.87 15.64 0.73
CA LEU A 153 5.82 15.83 -0.29
C LEU A 153 5.66 17.32 -0.65
N GLN A 154 5.76 18.22 0.33
CA GLN A 154 5.69 19.68 0.12
C GLN A 154 6.81 20.22 -0.77
N LEU A 155 7.90 19.46 -0.97
CA LEU A 155 8.99 19.80 -1.89
C LEU A 155 8.68 19.45 -3.36
N SER A 156 7.59 18.72 -3.62
CA SER A 156 7.13 18.44 -4.98
C SER A 156 6.29 19.60 -5.53
N ASN A 157 6.42 19.86 -6.83
CA ASN A 157 5.56 20.80 -7.56
C ASN A 157 4.15 20.24 -7.80
N SER A 158 3.89 18.96 -7.55
CA SER A 158 2.59 18.32 -7.79
C SER A 158 2.40 17.10 -6.88
N PRO A 159 2.36 17.29 -5.54
CA PRO A 159 2.22 16.19 -4.60
C PRO A 159 0.86 15.50 -4.73
N ARG A 160 0.82 14.18 -4.51
CA ARG A 160 -0.39 13.36 -4.48
C ARG A 160 -0.33 12.38 -3.32
N ILE A 161 -1.42 12.29 -2.58
CA ILE A 161 -1.65 11.24 -1.58
C ILE A 161 -2.87 10.45 -2.04
N VAL A 162 -2.75 9.13 -2.09
CA VAL A 162 -3.83 8.21 -2.43
C VAL A 162 -4.02 7.24 -1.27
N ASN A 163 -5.17 7.30 -0.61
CA ASN A 163 -5.56 6.33 0.41
C ASN A 163 -6.46 5.27 -0.24
N VAL A 164 -6.02 4.02 -0.24
CA VAL A 164 -6.84 2.90 -0.70
C VAL A 164 -7.86 2.57 0.39
N SER A 165 -9.14 2.59 0.03
CA SER A 165 -10.26 2.27 0.92
C SER A 165 -11.06 1.09 0.37
N SER A 166 -12.30 0.92 0.81
CA SER A 166 -13.23 -0.12 0.39
C SER A 166 -14.63 0.46 0.16
N SER A 167 -15.46 -0.23 -0.63
CA SER A 167 -16.90 0.07 -0.72
C SER A 167 -17.58 0.03 0.66
N MET A 168 -17.06 -0.76 1.59
CA MET A 168 -17.52 -0.81 2.99
C MET A 168 -17.26 0.49 3.77
N GLY A 169 -16.40 1.38 3.27
CA GLY A 169 -16.17 2.71 3.85
C GLY A 169 -17.29 3.72 3.56
N HIS A 170 -18.32 3.33 2.81
CA HIS A 170 -19.45 4.19 2.49
C HIS A 170 -20.29 4.45 3.73
N LEU A 171 -20.35 5.70 4.18
CA LEU A 171 -21.27 6.13 5.23
C LEU A 171 -22.68 6.24 4.63
N LYS A 172 -23.57 5.30 4.95
CA LYS A 172 -25.00 5.50 4.72
C LYS A 172 -25.48 6.53 5.74
N MET A 173 -25.64 7.78 5.30
CA MET A 173 -26.31 8.83 6.07
C MET A 173 -27.82 8.65 6.01
#